data_AF-A0AAW1CPL4-F1
#
_entry.id   AF-A0AAW1CPL4-F1
#
_cell.length_a   1.000
_cell.length_b   1.000
_cell.length_c   1.000
_cell.angle_alpha   90.00
_cell.angle_beta   90.00
_cell.angle_gamma   90.00
#
_symmetry.space_group_name_H-M   'P 1'
#
loop_
_entity.id
_entity.type
_entity.pdbx_description
1 polymer ?
#
loop_
_entity_poly.entity_id
_entity_poly.type
_entity_poly.pdbx_seq_one_letter_code
_entity_poly.pdbx_strand_id
1 'polypeptide(L)'
;MWSNELEQTVLSETTEEAERMLRLHTESVTHMQNTTFQVLQQGQELAQVFETSGVSIMADAQYPAATRVQVLLEFLHEREMDLEDLAEIKRVKLEQCVQLCQFRADANQVVSWIRNGEAMLMASFTIPNSLADAEQLKKEHEQFQVAIEKTHTSAVQVKHRADALISANHYDPGSVRQVSEEVTKRWQQLVTCAEERHKLVTASLNFYKTAEQVCSVLDSLEREYKREEDWCGGGTASAMSQLITKHQEQKEAFLKACTLARRTAETFLKYTSRSLQYYNYPTSEAGPEARVKVILDKLLSQENRVLEHWSQRKKRLDQCQQFVLFEASARQAMEWIQETGEHYLNTHTNIGINQVSVFKSINFNSFMLEKTLS
;
A
#
# COMPACT_ATOMS: atom_id res chain seq x y z
N MET A 1 34.18 -53.40 -5.47
CA MET A 1 33.51 -53.08 -4.19
C MET A 1 33.22 -51.59 -4.14
N TRP A 2 34.24 -50.72 -4.12
CA TRP A 2 34.07 -49.25 -4.11
C TRP A 2 33.22 -48.69 -5.27
N SER A 3 33.39 -49.17 -6.51
CA SER A 3 32.52 -48.73 -7.64
C SER A 3 31.03 -48.87 -7.31
N ASN A 4 30.60 -50.03 -6.81
CA ASN A 4 29.20 -50.28 -6.44
C ASN A 4 28.73 -49.35 -5.30
N GLU A 5 29.59 -49.04 -4.34
CA GLU A 5 29.28 -48.13 -3.23
C GLU A 5 29.19 -46.68 -3.68
N LEU A 6 30.01 -46.26 -4.65
CA LEU A 6 30.00 -44.92 -5.24
C LEU A 6 28.81 -44.72 -6.18
N GLU A 7 28.40 -45.75 -6.91
CA GLU A 7 27.21 -45.72 -7.76
C GLU A 7 25.90 -45.61 -6.96
N GLN A 8 25.87 -46.20 -5.75
CA GLN A 8 24.74 -46.08 -4.85
C GLN A 8 24.79 -44.75 -4.07
N THR A 9 23.87 -43.84 -4.41
CA THR A 9 23.68 -42.58 -3.68
C THR A 9 22.28 -42.52 -3.09
N VAL A 10 22.17 -42.79 -1.80
CA VAL A 10 20.97 -42.50 -1.00
C VAL A 10 21.08 -41.06 -0.51
N LEU A 11 20.04 -40.25 -0.73
CA LEU A 11 19.98 -38.85 -0.33
C LEU A 11 19.07 -38.70 0.88
N SER A 12 19.34 -37.69 1.71
CA SER A 12 18.58 -37.39 2.92
C SER A 12 17.74 -36.14 2.72
N GLU A 13 16.68 -36.02 3.50
CA GLU A 13 15.81 -34.85 3.54
C GLU A 13 16.20 -33.86 4.63
N THR A 14 17.04 -34.25 5.60
CA THR A 14 17.48 -33.40 6.72
C THR A 14 18.92 -32.93 6.55
N THR A 15 19.18 -31.68 6.95
CA THR A 15 20.50 -31.04 6.81
C THR A 15 21.59 -31.81 7.54
N GLU A 16 21.35 -32.19 8.81
CA GLU A 16 22.33 -32.87 9.66
C GLU A 16 22.77 -34.21 9.06
N GLU A 17 21.83 -34.98 8.52
CA GLU A 17 22.09 -36.29 7.93
C GLU A 17 22.75 -36.15 6.55
N ALA A 18 22.33 -35.17 5.74
CA ALA A 18 23.00 -34.85 4.47
C ALA A 18 24.48 -34.48 4.69
N GLU A 19 24.77 -33.64 5.69
CA GLU A 19 26.14 -33.27 6.08
C GLU A 19 26.92 -34.48 6.62
N ARG A 20 26.28 -35.35 7.40
CA ARG A 20 26.89 -36.59 7.89
C ARG A 20 27.29 -37.51 6.74
N MET A 21 26.43 -37.70 5.75
CA MET A 21 26.73 -38.52 4.57
C MET A 21 27.87 -37.94 3.74
N LEU A 22 27.93 -36.62 3.56
CA LEU A 22 29.05 -35.97 2.87
C LEU A 22 30.36 -36.20 3.63
N ARG A 23 30.38 -36.08 4.96
CA ARG A 23 31.58 -36.37 5.76
C ARG A 23 32.04 -37.82 5.63
N LEU A 24 31.11 -38.77 5.76
CA LEU A 24 31.42 -40.19 5.61
C LEU A 24 31.95 -40.53 4.21
N HIS A 25 31.40 -39.90 3.17
CA HIS A 25 31.91 -40.02 1.80
C HIS A 25 33.36 -39.53 1.71
N THR A 26 33.67 -38.34 2.25
CA THR A 26 35.03 -37.80 2.27
C THR A 26 36.02 -38.72 3.01
N GLU A 27 35.62 -39.28 4.14
CA GLU A 27 36.42 -40.27 4.89
C GLU A 27 36.66 -41.55 4.08
N SER A 28 35.61 -42.07 3.42
CA SER A 28 35.69 -43.26 2.57
C SER A 28 36.60 -43.05 1.36
N VAL A 29 36.49 -41.91 0.68
CA VAL A 29 37.36 -41.54 -0.45
C VAL A 29 38.81 -41.42 0.00
N THR A 30 39.07 -40.80 1.16
CA THR A 30 40.43 -40.70 1.73
C THR A 30 41.02 -42.09 2.00
N HIS A 31 40.22 -43.01 2.55
CA HIS A 31 40.64 -44.39 2.79
C HIS A 31 40.93 -45.13 1.47
N MET A 32 40.06 -44.97 0.47
CA MET A 32 40.23 -45.53 -0.87
C MET A 32 41.52 -45.05 -1.54
N GLN A 33 41.77 -43.73 -1.53
CA GLN A 33 42.97 -43.13 -2.11
C GLN A 33 44.25 -43.63 -1.41
N ASN A 34 44.27 -43.63 -0.08
CA ASN A 34 45.41 -44.13 0.69
C ASN A 34 45.71 -45.61 0.40
N THR A 35 44.67 -46.44 0.29
CA THR A 35 44.83 -47.88 -0.01
C THR A 35 45.34 -48.09 -1.43
N THR A 36 44.78 -47.36 -2.40
CA THR A 36 45.17 -47.43 -3.82
C THR A 36 46.62 -46.99 -4.00
N PHE A 37 47.01 -45.88 -3.38
CA PHE A 37 48.38 -45.39 -3.35
C PHE A 37 49.36 -46.44 -2.80
N GLN A 38 49.04 -47.07 -1.67
CA GLN A 38 49.91 -48.11 -1.08
C GLN A 38 50.10 -49.31 -2.01
N VAL A 39 49.04 -49.77 -2.69
CA VAL A 39 49.12 -50.90 -3.61
C VAL A 39 49.93 -50.55 -4.86
N LEU A 40 49.72 -49.36 -5.43
CA LEU A 40 50.48 -48.86 -6.58
C LEU A 40 51.96 -48.70 -6.22
N GLN A 41 52.27 -48.12 -5.06
CA GLN A 41 53.63 -47.97 -4.58
C GLN A 41 54.34 -49.33 -4.43
N GLN A 42 53.69 -50.31 -3.80
CA GLN A 42 54.23 -51.66 -3.67
C GLN A 42 54.47 -52.33 -5.03
N GLY A 43 53.56 -52.15 -5.98
CA GLY A 43 53.73 -52.66 -7.34
C GLY A 43 54.90 -52.00 -8.07
N GLN A 44 55.09 -50.68 -7.91
CA GLN A 44 56.22 -49.93 -8.48
C GLN A 44 57.56 -50.38 -7.87
N GLU A 45 57.62 -50.53 -6.55
CA GLU A 45 58.80 -51.07 -5.85
C GLU A 45 59.14 -52.48 -6.35
N LEU A 46 58.14 -53.33 -6.56
CA LEU A 46 58.33 -54.68 -7.12
C LEU A 46 58.84 -54.64 -8.57
N ALA A 47 58.28 -53.76 -9.41
CA ALA A 47 58.75 -53.57 -10.78
C ALA A 47 60.23 -53.12 -10.80
N GLN A 48 60.60 -52.17 -9.93
CA GLN A 48 61.97 -51.68 -9.78
C GLN A 48 62.94 -52.79 -9.33
N VAL A 49 62.51 -53.71 -8.45
CA VAL A 49 63.30 -54.88 -8.05
C VAL A 49 63.57 -55.80 -9.24
N PHE A 50 62.58 -56.05 -10.11
CA PHE A 50 62.80 -56.84 -11.33
C PHE A 50 63.79 -56.17 -12.29
N GLU A 51 63.69 -54.85 -12.48
CA GLU A 51 64.60 -54.09 -13.35
C GLU A 51 66.05 -54.10 -12.84
N THR A 52 66.25 -53.87 -11.54
CA THR A 52 67.58 -53.74 -10.93
C THR A 52 68.28 -55.08 -10.67
N SER A 53 67.53 -56.16 -10.42
CA SER A 53 68.11 -57.48 -10.15
C SER A 53 68.56 -58.21 -11.42
N GLY A 54 68.01 -57.87 -12.59
CA GLY A 54 68.27 -58.55 -13.85
C GLY A 54 67.72 -59.99 -13.90
N VAL A 55 66.92 -60.40 -12.92
CA VAL A 55 66.36 -61.76 -12.81
C VAL A 55 65.03 -61.84 -13.55
N SER A 56 64.98 -62.65 -14.61
CA SER A 56 63.75 -62.90 -15.38
C SER A 56 62.96 -64.08 -14.77
N ILE A 57 61.98 -63.77 -13.92
CA ILE A 57 61.03 -64.76 -13.40
C ILE A 57 59.83 -64.83 -14.35
N MET A 58 59.45 -66.02 -14.80
CA MET A 58 58.25 -66.22 -15.62
C MET A 58 57.01 -66.25 -14.72
N ALA A 59 56.00 -65.42 -15.02
CA ALA A 59 54.72 -65.48 -14.30
C ALA A 59 53.75 -66.50 -14.91
N ASP A 60 53.93 -66.85 -16.19
CA ASP A 60 53.35 -68.02 -16.84
C ASP A 60 54.19 -68.48 -18.04
N ALA A 61 53.62 -69.32 -18.90
CA ALA A 61 54.30 -69.84 -20.09
C ALA A 61 54.65 -68.77 -21.14
N GLN A 62 54.10 -67.55 -21.06
CA GLN A 62 54.18 -66.55 -22.12
C GLN A 62 54.76 -65.21 -21.68
N TYR A 63 54.64 -64.81 -20.41
CA TYR A 63 55.03 -63.48 -19.95
C TYR A 63 55.91 -63.50 -18.68
N PRO A 64 56.98 -62.69 -18.63
CA PRO A 64 57.73 -62.42 -17.41
C PRO A 64 56.86 -61.75 -16.33
N ALA A 65 57.20 -61.98 -15.07
CA ALA A 65 56.58 -61.34 -13.92
C ALA A 65 56.66 -59.82 -13.98
N ALA A 66 57.79 -59.27 -14.46
CA ALA A 66 57.94 -57.83 -14.66
C ALA A 66 56.88 -57.24 -15.61
N THR A 67 56.66 -57.87 -16.77
CA THR A 67 55.63 -57.45 -17.74
C THR A 67 54.24 -57.55 -17.13
N ARG A 68 53.97 -58.60 -16.35
CA ARG A 68 52.69 -58.75 -15.66
C ARG A 68 52.45 -57.68 -14.61
N VAL A 69 53.45 -57.35 -13.79
CA VAL A 69 53.35 -56.28 -12.79
C VAL A 69 53.10 -54.93 -13.48
N GLN A 70 53.79 -54.65 -14.58
CA GLN A 70 53.58 -53.41 -15.35
C GLN A 70 52.15 -53.30 -15.89
N VAL A 71 51.62 -54.37 -16.51
CA VAL A 71 50.22 -54.40 -16.99
C VAL A 71 49.23 -54.24 -15.85
N LEU A 72 49.48 -54.85 -14.69
CA LEU A 72 48.62 -54.69 -13.51
C LEU A 72 48.68 -53.28 -12.94
N LEU A 73 49.85 -52.63 -12.93
CA LEU A 73 50.01 -51.23 -12.51
C LEU A 73 49.24 -50.29 -13.42
N GLU A 74 49.36 -50.45 -14.75
CA GLU A 74 48.59 -49.67 -15.73
C GLU A 74 47.09 -49.87 -15.53
N PHE A 75 46.64 -51.12 -15.39
CA PHE A 75 45.25 -51.42 -15.10
C PHE A 75 44.77 -50.77 -13.80
N LEU A 76 45.54 -50.87 -12.71
CA LEU A 76 45.18 -50.28 -11.42
C LEU A 76 45.11 -48.75 -11.49
N HIS A 77 46.01 -48.11 -12.24
CA HIS A 77 45.97 -46.67 -12.43
C HIS A 77 44.74 -46.22 -13.23
N GLU A 78 44.35 -46.95 -14.28
CA GLU A 78 43.10 -46.69 -14.98
C GLU A 78 41.87 -46.86 -14.06
N ARG A 79 41.87 -47.93 -13.23
CA ARG A 79 40.78 -48.15 -12.26
C ARG A 79 40.74 -47.08 -11.17
N GLU A 80 41.88 -46.54 -10.75
CA GLU A 80 41.98 -45.43 -9.80
C GLU A 80 41.29 -44.18 -10.37
N MET A 81 41.61 -43.80 -11.61
CA MET A 81 40.99 -42.65 -12.28
C MET A 81 39.46 -42.80 -12.36
N ASP A 82 38.96 -43.98 -12.75
CA ASP A 82 37.52 -44.25 -12.79
C ASP A 82 36.86 -44.10 -11.40
N LEU A 83 37.55 -44.51 -10.33
CA LEU A 83 37.05 -44.37 -8.96
C LEU A 83 37.05 -42.92 -8.50
N GLU A 84 38.05 -42.12 -8.89
CA GLU A 84 38.12 -40.69 -8.60
C GLU A 84 36.97 -39.93 -9.27
N ASP A 85 36.68 -40.23 -10.54
CA ASP A 85 35.55 -39.64 -11.26
C ASP A 85 34.21 -39.98 -10.59
N LEU A 86 34.00 -41.25 -10.23
CA LEU A 86 32.79 -41.67 -9.50
C LEU A 86 32.68 -41.03 -8.12
N ALA A 87 33.80 -40.90 -7.40
CA ALA A 87 33.86 -40.25 -6.11
C ALA A 87 33.51 -38.76 -6.19
N GLU A 88 33.98 -38.07 -7.23
CA GLU A 88 33.70 -36.67 -7.47
C GLU A 88 32.24 -36.42 -7.84
N ILE A 89 31.67 -37.24 -8.73
CA ILE A 89 30.24 -37.18 -9.09
C ILE A 89 29.36 -37.32 -7.84
N LYS A 90 29.68 -38.30 -6.99
CA LYS A 90 28.95 -38.52 -5.73
C LYS A 90 29.14 -37.37 -4.74
N ARG A 91 30.35 -36.82 -4.63
CA ARG A 91 30.64 -35.67 -3.75
C ARG A 91 29.80 -34.46 -4.14
N VAL A 92 29.80 -34.08 -5.42
CA VAL A 92 29.01 -32.94 -5.94
C VAL A 92 27.52 -33.16 -5.66
N LYS A 93 27.00 -34.37 -5.88
CA LYS A 93 25.59 -34.70 -5.61
C LYS A 93 25.24 -34.60 -4.12
N LEU A 94 26.13 -35.05 -3.23
CA LEU A 94 25.95 -34.91 -1.78
C LEU A 94 26.01 -33.45 -1.33
N GLU A 95 26.91 -32.64 -1.88
CA GLU A 95 26.99 -31.21 -1.60
C GLU A 95 25.72 -30.46 -2.01
N GLN A 96 25.22 -30.75 -3.21
CA GLN A 96 23.95 -30.20 -3.67
C GLN A 96 22.77 -30.68 -2.79
N CYS A 97 22.79 -31.92 -2.31
CA CYS A 97 21.80 -32.41 -1.35
C CYS A 97 21.81 -31.59 -0.05
N VAL A 98 23.00 -31.29 0.49
CA VAL A 98 23.14 -30.40 1.67
C VAL A 98 22.56 -29.01 1.36
N GLN A 99 22.88 -28.44 0.20
CA GLN A 99 22.35 -27.14 -0.22
C GLN A 99 20.82 -27.13 -0.31
N LEU A 100 20.21 -28.19 -0.84
CA LEU A 100 18.75 -28.34 -0.91
C LEU A 100 18.11 -28.46 0.48
N CYS A 101 18.71 -29.25 1.39
CA CYS A 101 18.22 -29.37 2.76
C CYS A 101 18.25 -28.03 3.50
N GLN A 102 19.37 -27.29 3.39
CA GLN A 102 19.49 -25.95 3.96
C GLN A 102 18.49 -24.96 3.34
N PHE A 103 18.31 -25.00 2.01
CA PHE A 103 17.34 -24.17 1.32
C PHE A 103 15.90 -24.45 1.78
N ARG A 104 15.53 -25.72 1.95
CA ARG A 104 14.23 -26.12 2.51
C ARG A 104 14.05 -25.64 3.95
N ALA A 105 15.09 -25.72 4.78
CA ALA A 105 15.04 -25.23 6.16
C ALA A 105 14.79 -23.72 6.21
N ASP A 106 15.52 -22.94 5.41
CA ASP A 106 15.34 -21.49 5.32
C ASP A 106 13.95 -21.12 4.80
N ALA A 107 13.49 -21.81 3.74
CA ALA A 107 12.14 -21.62 3.21
C ALA A 107 11.05 -21.93 4.25
N ASN A 108 11.21 -23.02 5.02
CA ASN A 108 10.27 -23.37 6.09
C ASN A 108 10.23 -22.31 7.20
N GLN A 109 11.37 -21.70 7.52
CA GLN A 109 11.42 -20.59 8.46
C GLN A 109 10.64 -19.37 7.94
N VAL A 110 10.76 -19.05 6.66
CA VAL A 110 9.97 -18.00 6.01
C VAL A 110 8.48 -18.34 6.01
N VAL A 111 8.10 -19.59 5.69
CA VAL A 111 6.71 -20.05 5.75
C VAL A 111 6.13 -19.91 7.16
N SER A 112 6.91 -20.19 8.20
CA SER A 112 6.51 -20.00 9.59
C SER A 112 6.21 -18.53 9.90
N TRP A 113 7.06 -17.60 9.45
CA TRP A 113 6.81 -16.17 9.58
C TRP A 113 5.56 -15.72 8.82
N ILE A 114 5.34 -16.24 7.60
CA ILE A 114 4.12 -15.96 6.82
C ILE A 114 2.88 -16.42 7.58
N ARG A 115 2.88 -17.66 8.07
CA ARG A 115 1.77 -18.23 8.85
C ARG A 115 1.48 -17.43 10.13
N ASN A 116 2.52 -16.96 10.81
CA ASN A 116 2.37 -16.08 11.96
C ASN A 116 1.72 -14.74 11.56
N GLY A 117 2.12 -14.17 10.42
CA GLY A 117 1.50 -12.97 9.87
C GLY A 117 0.01 -13.15 9.54
N GLU A 118 -0.34 -14.27 8.92
CA GLU A 118 -1.73 -14.65 8.65
C GLU A 118 -2.54 -14.75 9.96
N ALA A 119 -2.01 -15.46 10.96
CA ALA A 119 -2.64 -15.61 12.26
C ALA A 119 -2.84 -14.26 12.96
N MET A 120 -1.85 -13.37 12.91
CA MET A 120 -1.96 -12.01 13.46
C MET A 120 -3.06 -11.20 12.77
N LEU A 121 -3.15 -11.25 11.43
CA LEU A 121 -4.21 -10.56 10.69
C LEU A 121 -5.60 -11.08 11.03
N MET A 122 -5.76 -12.40 11.18
CA MET A 122 -7.02 -13.03 11.57
C MET A 122 -7.41 -12.65 12.99
N ALA A 123 -6.49 -12.77 13.94
CA ALA A 123 -6.76 -12.53 15.35
C ALA A 123 -7.07 -11.05 15.67
N SER A 124 -6.48 -10.12 14.92
CA SER A 124 -6.67 -8.68 15.12
C SER A 124 -7.71 -8.07 14.16
N PHE A 125 -8.47 -8.89 13.44
CA PHE A 125 -9.49 -8.40 12.52
C PHE A 125 -10.66 -7.79 13.29
N THR A 126 -10.98 -6.53 12.99
CA THR A 126 -12.17 -5.84 13.50
C THR A 126 -12.60 -4.76 12.52
N ILE A 127 -13.90 -4.45 12.50
CA ILE A 127 -14.42 -3.30 11.77
C ILE A 127 -14.49 -2.12 12.74
N PRO A 128 -13.74 -1.02 12.50
CA PRO A 128 -13.79 0.16 13.37
C PRO A 128 -15.20 0.69 13.54
N ASN A 129 -15.56 1.06 14.78
CA ASN A 129 -16.87 1.65 15.07
C ASN A 129 -16.82 3.16 15.38
N SER A 130 -15.62 3.72 15.53
CA SER A 130 -15.36 5.10 15.90
C SER A 130 -14.04 5.60 15.32
N LEU A 131 -13.77 6.91 15.43
CA LEU A 131 -12.47 7.47 15.06
C LEU A 131 -11.34 6.86 15.89
N ALA A 132 -11.53 6.74 17.20
CA ALA A 132 -10.54 6.17 18.11
C ALA A 132 -10.19 4.72 17.73
N ASP A 133 -11.20 3.90 17.41
CA ASP A 133 -11.00 2.53 16.92
C ASP A 133 -10.21 2.50 15.60
N ALA A 134 -10.54 3.41 14.67
CA ALA A 134 -9.85 3.49 13.39
C ALA A 134 -8.37 3.91 13.55
N GLU A 135 -8.08 4.82 14.46
CA GLU A 135 -6.71 5.24 14.79
C GLU A 135 -5.92 4.13 15.49
N GLN A 136 -6.56 3.40 16.41
CA GLN A 136 -5.96 2.23 17.04
C GLN A 136 -5.66 1.13 16.01
N LEU A 137 -6.61 0.82 15.13
CA LEU A 137 -6.43 -0.17 14.06
C LEU A 137 -5.30 0.23 13.10
N LYS A 138 -5.16 1.54 12.80
CA LYS A 138 -4.02 2.06 12.02
C LYS A 138 -2.70 1.78 12.72
N LYS A 139 -2.60 2.09 14.01
CA LYS A 139 -1.36 1.87 14.77
C LYS A 139 -0.97 0.39 14.80
N GLU A 140 -1.94 -0.51 14.98
CA GLU A 140 -1.71 -1.95 14.90
C GLU A 140 -1.26 -2.39 13.51
N HIS A 141 -1.87 -1.85 12.46
CA HIS A 141 -1.48 -2.14 11.09
C HIS A 141 -0.06 -1.65 10.77
N GLU A 142 0.33 -0.46 11.25
CA GLU A 142 1.70 0.07 11.08
C GLU A 142 2.73 -0.81 11.80
N GLN A 143 2.42 -1.34 12.98
CA GLN A 143 3.30 -2.29 13.67
C GLN A 143 3.42 -3.61 12.89
N PHE A 144 2.30 -4.08 12.33
CA PHE A 144 2.28 -5.27 11.48
C PHE A 144 3.11 -5.08 10.19
N GLN A 145 3.11 -3.88 9.59
CA GLN A 145 3.90 -3.58 8.40
C GLN A 145 5.41 -3.80 8.61
N VAL A 146 5.92 -3.49 9.79
CA VAL A 146 7.34 -3.75 10.13
C VAL A 146 7.68 -5.25 10.05
N ALA A 147 6.76 -6.13 10.46
CA ALA A 147 6.94 -7.59 10.35
C ALA A 147 6.82 -8.08 8.89
N ILE A 148 5.92 -7.47 8.11
CA ILE A 148 5.76 -7.73 6.68
C ILE A 148 7.04 -7.37 5.92
N GLU A 149 7.63 -6.19 6.15
CA GLU A 149 8.86 -5.77 5.45
C GLU A 149 10.05 -6.72 5.69
N LYS A 150 10.20 -7.19 6.93
CA LYS A 150 11.22 -8.21 7.26
C LYS A 150 10.97 -9.52 6.54
N THR A 151 9.73 -10.00 6.57
CA THR A 151 9.33 -11.25 5.90
C THR A 151 9.47 -11.14 4.38
N HIS A 152 9.19 -9.97 3.81
CA HIS A 152 9.36 -9.67 2.39
C HIS A 152 10.79 -9.89 1.94
N THR A 153 11.76 -9.31 2.68
CA THR A 153 13.18 -9.44 2.38
C THR A 153 13.59 -10.91 2.34
N SER A 154 13.17 -11.69 3.34
CA SER A 154 13.47 -13.12 3.41
C SER A 154 12.79 -13.93 2.29
N ALA A 155 11.54 -13.63 1.93
CA ALA A 155 10.85 -14.28 0.82
C ALA A 155 11.54 -14.01 -0.54
N VAL A 156 12.03 -12.78 -0.74
CA VAL A 156 12.82 -12.42 -1.93
C VAL A 156 14.15 -13.17 -1.95
N GLN A 157 14.82 -13.31 -0.81
CA GLN A 157 16.07 -14.08 -0.70
C GLN A 157 15.87 -15.56 -1.03
N VAL A 158 14.78 -16.18 -0.56
CA VAL A 158 14.43 -17.56 -0.94
C VAL A 158 14.32 -17.69 -2.46
N LYS A 159 13.63 -16.76 -3.12
CA LYS A 159 13.51 -16.77 -4.58
C LYS A 159 14.87 -16.64 -5.28
N HIS A 160 15.70 -15.69 -4.87
CA HIS A 160 17.03 -15.49 -5.47
C HIS A 160 17.94 -16.71 -5.28
N ARG A 161 17.89 -17.34 -4.10
CA ARG A 161 18.65 -18.56 -3.82
C ARG A 161 18.17 -19.72 -4.68
N ALA A 162 16.86 -19.87 -4.90
CA ALA A 162 16.32 -20.87 -5.79
C ALA A 162 16.82 -20.68 -7.23
N ASP A 163 16.79 -19.45 -7.74
CA ASP A 163 17.28 -19.11 -9.08
C ASP A 163 18.78 -19.40 -9.24
N ALA A 164 19.58 -19.12 -8.20
CA ALA A 164 21.00 -19.42 -8.17
C ALA A 164 21.29 -20.93 -8.18
N LEU A 165 20.58 -21.72 -7.38
CA LEU A 165 20.71 -23.19 -7.37
C LEU A 165 20.36 -23.79 -8.73
N ILE A 166 19.26 -23.34 -9.33
CA ILE A 166 18.82 -23.81 -10.66
C ILE A 166 19.86 -23.42 -11.72
N SER A 167 20.37 -22.20 -11.69
CA SER A 167 21.39 -21.71 -12.64
C SER A 167 22.72 -22.46 -12.51
N ALA A 168 23.03 -22.98 -11.32
CA ALA A 168 24.19 -23.82 -11.05
C ALA A 168 23.98 -25.30 -11.43
N ASN A 169 22.92 -25.63 -12.18
CA ASN A 169 22.62 -26.98 -12.67
C ASN A 169 22.46 -28.02 -11.54
N HIS A 170 21.75 -27.62 -10.47
CA HIS A 170 21.44 -28.48 -9.33
C HIS A 170 20.79 -29.80 -9.77
N TYR A 171 21.14 -30.93 -9.13
CA TYR A 171 20.67 -32.27 -9.53
C TYR A 171 19.14 -32.44 -9.50
N ASP A 172 18.47 -31.67 -8.65
CA ASP A 172 17.00 -31.65 -8.53
C ASP A 172 16.46 -30.21 -8.61
N PRO A 173 16.34 -29.64 -9.82
CA PRO A 173 15.83 -28.28 -10.00
C PRO A 173 14.30 -28.22 -9.81
N GLY A 174 13.60 -29.37 -9.91
CA GLY A 174 12.15 -29.46 -9.71
C GLY A 174 11.76 -29.19 -8.26
N SER A 175 12.41 -29.87 -7.31
CA SER A 175 12.21 -29.60 -5.87
C SER A 175 12.53 -28.16 -5.49
N VAL A 176 13.63 -27.60 -6.01
CA VAL A 176 14.04 -26.21 -5.73
C VAL A 176 12.95 -25.23 -6.18
N ARG A 177 12.45 -25.41 -7.41
CA ARG A 177 11.39 -24.56 -7.97
C ARG A 177 10.10 -24.66 -7.16
N GLN A 178 9.68 -25.88 -6.82
CA GLN A 178 8.45 -26.11 -6.06
C GLN A 178 8.47 -25.38 -4.70
N VAL A 179 9.58 -25.46 -3.96
CA VAL A 179 9.73 -24.76 -2.67
C VAL A 179 9.65 -23.25 -2.84
N SER A 180 10.34 -22.70 -3.85
CA SER A 180 10.33 -21.26 -4.16
C SER A 180 8.94 -20.74 -4.56
N GLU A 181 8.23 -21.48 -5.41
CA GLU A 181 6.86 -21.15 -5.85
C GLU A 181 5.87 -21.18 -4.68
N GLU A 182 5.98 -22.17 -3.80
CA GLU A 182 5.12 -22.30 -2.63
C GLU A 182 5.29 -21.11 -1.66
N VAL A 183 6.53 -20.71 -1.36
CA VAL A 183 6.82 -19.52 -0.54
C VAL A 183 6.28 -18.26 -1.22
N THR A 184 6.52 -18.11 -2.52
CA THR A 184 6.06 -16.95 -3.30
C THR A 184 4.54 -16.83 -3.29
N LYS A 185 3.83 -17.93 -3.51
CA LYS A 185 2.37 -17.97 -3.53
C LYS A 185 1.79 -17.58 -2.17
N ARG A 186 2.27 -18.18 -1.07
CA ARG A 186 1.80 -17.83 0.28
C ARG A 186 2.13 -16.38 0.64
N TRP A 187 3.33 -15.91 0.27
CA TRP A 187 3.73 -14.53 0.47
C TRP A 187 2.78 -13.54 -0.24
N GLN A 188 2.45 -13.80 -1.51
CA GLN A 188 1.51 -12.96 -2.27
C GLN A 188 0.11 -12.92 -1.64
N GLN A 189 -0.35 -14.06 -1.10
CA GLN A 189 -1.62 -14.13 -0.39
C GLN A 189 -1.60 -13.26 0.88
N LEU A 190 -0.55 -13.37 1.70
CA LEU A 190 -0.40 -12.55 2.90
C LEU A 190 -0.33 -11.04 2.58
N VAL A 191 0.43 -10.65 1.56
CA VAL A 191 0.51 -9.26 1.11
C VAL A 191 -0.85 -8.75 0.67
N THR A 192 -1.60 -9.53 -0.10
CA THR A 192 -2.97 -9.19 -0.52
C THR A 192 -3.86 -8.96 0.70
N CYS A 193 -3.80 -9.83 1.71
CA CYS A 193 -4.55 -9.66 2.96
C CYS A 193 -4.16 -8.35 3.68
N ALA A 194 -2.86 -8.06 3.77
CA ALA A 194 -2.35 -6.85 4.39
C ALA A 194 -2.85 -5.59 3.68
N GLU A 195 -2.83 -5.58 2.34
CA GLU A 195 -3.34 -4.48 1.52
C GLU A 195 -4.85 -4.28 1.69
N GLU A 196 -5.64 -5.35 1.75
CA GLU A 196 -7.08 -5.22 1.98
C GLU A 196 -7.37 -4.64 3.37
N ARG A 197 -6.63 -5.04 4.42
CA ARG A 197 -6.71 -4.39 5.73
C ARG A 197 -6.31 -2.91 5.66
N HIS A 198 -5.25 -2.58 4.93
CA HIS A 198 -4.80 -1.19 4.75
C HIS A 198 -5.88 -0.30 4.14
N LYS A 199 -6.58 -0.80 3.10
CA LYS A 199 -7.70 -0.09 2.46
C LYS A 199 -8.85 0.15 3.44
N LEU A 200 -9.21 -0.85 4.24
CA LEU A 200 -10.23 -0.72 5.29
C LEU A 200 -9.84 0.33 6.34
N VAL A 201 -8.63 0.26 6.87
CA VAL A 201 -8.07 1.20 7.86
C VAL A 201 -8.10 2.63 7.33
N THR A 202 -7.65 2.83 6.09
CA THR A 202 -7.59 4.15 5.47
C THR A 202 -9.00 4.71 5.23
N ALA A 203 -9.91 3.87 4.72
CA ALA A 203 -11.28 4.29 4.45
C ALA A 203 -12.05 4.62 5.75
N SER A 204 -11.87 3.83 6.81
CA SER A 204 -12.50 4.10 8.11
C SER A 204 -12.00 5.42 8.71
N LEU A 205 -10.69 5.66 8.71
CA LEU A 205 -10.11 6.92 9.18
C LEU A 205 -10.62 8.12 8.39
N ASN A 206 -10.63 8.03 7.06
CA ASN A 206 -11.11 9.10 6.21
C ASN A 206 -12.58 9.41 6.50
N PHE A 207 -13.43 8.39 6.65
CA PHE A 207 -14.84 8.58 6.97
C PHE A 207 -15.03 9.23 8.35
N TYR A 208 -14.48 8.65 9.41
CA TYR A 208 -14.71 9.16 10.77
C TYR A 208 -14.15 10.57 10.96
N LYS A 209 -12.94 10.86 10.46
CA LYS A 209 -12.36 12.22 10.51
C LYS A 209 -13.21 13.23 9.74
N THR A 210 -13.61 12.87 8.52
CA THR A 210 -14.44 13.76 7.68
C THR A 210 -15.80 14.01 8.33
N ALA A 211 -16.45 12.96 8.84
CA ALA A 211 -17.76 13.09 9.48
C ALA A 211 -17.70 14.01 10.72
N GLU A 212 -16.71 13.82 11.61
CA GLU A 212 -16.56 14.67 12.79
C GLU A 212 -16.23 16.12 12.43
N GLN A 213 -15.34 16.34 11.46
CA GLN A 213 -14.97 17.68 11.00
C GLN A 213 -16.17 18.40 10.35
N VAL A 214 -16.93 17.71 9.50
CA VAL A 214 -18.13 18.27 8.87
C VAL A 214 -19.20 18.59 9.91
N CYS A 215 -19.47 17.69 10.86
CA CYS A 215 -20.41 17.97 11.95
C CYS A 215 -20.00 19.22 12.75
N SER A 216 -18.71 19.35 13.08
CA SER A 216 -18.17 20.52 13.79
C SER A 216 -18.36 21.82 12.99
N VAL A 217 -18.09 21.79 11.68
CA VAL A 217 -18.31 22.94 10.78
C VAL A 217 -19.79 23.32 10.73
N LEU A 218 -20.69 22.33 10.60
CA LEU A 218 -22.14 22.58 10.58
C LEU A 218 -22.62 23.19 11.91
N ASP A 219 -22.16 22.68 13.06
CA ASP A 219 -22.50 23.24 14.38
C ASP A 219 -21.95 24.68 14.55
N SER A 220 -20.80 25.00 13.95
CA SER A 220 -20.28 26.36 13.92
C SER A 220 -21.13 27.29 13.05
N LEU A 221 -21.46 26.86 11.83
CA LEU A 221 -22.28 27.63 10.89
C LEU A 221 -23.70 27.85 11.43
N GLU A 222 -24.29 26.85 12.08
CA GLU A 222 -25.60 26.99 12.71
C GLU A 222 -25.59 28.10 13.77
N ARG A 223 -24.55 28.13 14.61
CA ARG A 223 -24.38 29.20 15.61
C ARG A 223 -24.12 30.55 14.96
N GLU A 224 -23.34 30.60 13.88
CA GLU A 224 -23.06 31.83 13.14
C GLU A 224 -24.33 32.40 12.48
N TYR A 225 -25.15 31.56 11.84
CA TYR A 225 -26.39 32.00 11.19
C TYR A 225 -27.50 32.39 12.17
N LYS A 226 -27.46 31.89 13.41
CA LYS A 226 -28.37 32.30 14.48
C LYS A 226 -28.04 33.66 15.10
N ARG A 227 -26.82 34.17 14.93
CA ARG A 227 -26.44 35.47 15.50
C ARG A 227 -27.20 36.59 14.80
N GLU A 228 -27.75 37.49 15.59
CA GLU A 228 -28.30 38.74 15.09
C GLU A 228 -27.16 39.75 14.94
N GLU A 229 -27.04 40.33 13.76
CA GLU A 229 -26.10 41.39 13.43
C GLU A 229 -26.87 42.46 12.65
N ASP A 230 -26.53 43.73 12.88
CA ASP A 230 -27.09 44.85 12.12
C ASP A 230 -26.34 44.99 10.79
N TRP A 231 -26.87 44.31 9.78
CA TRP A 231 -26.32 44.31 8.43
C TRP A 231 -26.57 45.63 7.68
N CYS A 232 -27.64 46.33 8.04
CA CYS A 232 -28.12 47.53 7.35
C CYS A 232 -27.45 48.80 7.88
N GLY A 233 -27.04 48.84 9.15
CA GLY A 233 -26.63 50.06 9.86
C GLY A 233 -25.25 50.66 9.52
N GLY A 234 -24.43 50.06 8.65
CA GLY A 234 -23.06 50.55 8.45
C GLY A 234 -22.35 50.21 7.13
N GLY A 235 -23.05 49.67 6.11
CA GLY A 235 -22.43 49.17 4.88
C GLY A 235 -22.87 49.90 3.60
N THR A 236 -21.93 50.16 2.69
CA THR A 236 -22.24 50.60 1.32
C THR A 236 -22.87 49.46 0.50
N ALA A 237 -23.57 49.78 -0.61
CA ALA A 237 -24.14 48.77 -1.51
C ALA A 237 -23.10 47.74 -2.00
N SER A 238 -21.84 48.17 -2.17
CA SER A 238 -20.71 47.29 -2.51
C SER A 238 -20.38 46.32 -1.38
N ALA A 239 -20.31 46.79 -0.13
CA ALA A 239 -20.04 45.93 1.03
C ALA A 239 -21.15 44.88 1.22
N MET A 240 -22.41 45.28 1.02
CA MET A 240 -23.55 44.36 1.08
C MET A 240 -23.47 43.26 0.01
N SER A 241 -23.10 43.62 -1.22
CA SER A 241 -22.92 42.67 -2.31
C SER A 241 -21.82 41.64 -2.01
N GLN A 242 -20.70 42.08 -1.41
CA GLN A 242 -19.62 41.17 -0.98
C GLN A 242 -20.08 40.19 0.12
N LEU A 243 -20.87 40.66 1.09
CA LEU A 243 -21.43 39.79 2.15
C LEU A 243 -22.35 38.72 1.57
N ILE A 244 -23.19 39.05 0.59
CA ILE A 244 -24.08 38.10 -0.09
C ILE A 244 -23.26 37.05 -0.85
N THR A 245 -22.23 37.46 -1.58
CA THR A 245 -21.34 36.54 -2.29
C THR A 245 -20.66 35.58 -1.30
N LYS A 246 -20.08 36.10 -0.21
CA LYS A 246 -19.47 35.27 0.83
C LYS A 246 -20.45 34.27 1.45
N HIS A 247 -21.69 34.71 1.74
CA HIS A 247 -22.74 33.85 2.29
C HIS A 247 -23.13 32.71 1.32
N GLN A 248 -23.12 32.98 0.02
CA GLN A 248 -23.36 31.99 -1.02
C GLN A 248 -22.19 31.00 -1.16
N GLU A 249 -20.95 31.50 -1.14
CA GLU A 249 -19.74 30.65 -1.18
C GLU A 249 -19.65 29.72 0.04
N GLN A 250 -19.98 30.23 1.24
CA GLN A 250 -20.07 29.42 2.46
C GLN A 250 -21.07 28.26 2.29
N LYS A 251 -22.22 28.50 1.66
CA LYS A 251 -23.21 27.44 1.36
C LYS A 251 -22.64 26.36 0.47
N GLU A 252 -22.01 26.76 -0.63
CA GLU A 252 -21.42 25.79 -1.55
C GLU A 252 -20.31 24.98 -0.88
N ALA A 253 -19.50 25.61 -0.03
CA ALA A 253 -18.43 24.96 0.69
C ALA A 253 -18.94 23.87 1.64
N PHE A 254 -19.93 24.18 2.51
CA PHE A 254 -20.43 23.17 3.44
C PHE A 254 -21.20 22.05 2.74
N LEU A 255 -21.95 22.33 1.67
CA LEU A 255 -22.64 21.30 0.88
C LEU A 255 -21.66 20.35 0.17
N LYS A 256 -20.53 20.88 -0.34
CA LYS A 256 -19.42 20.07 -0.87
C LYS A 256 -18.83 19.19 0.24
N ALA A 257 -18.67 19.72 1.45
CA ALA A 257 -18.16 18.97 2.60
C ALA A 257 -19.12 17.84 3.03
N CYS A 258 -20.43 18.09 3.09
CA CYS A 258 -21.44 17.05 3.34
C CYS A 258 -21.41 15.95 2.27
N THR A 259 -21.30 16.33 1.00
CA THR A 259 -21.14 15.37 -0.10
C THR A 259 -19.88 14.52 0.04
N LEU A 260 -18.76 15.12 0.45
CA LEU A 260 -17.52 14.39 0.72
C LEU A 260 -17.71 13.37 1.84
N ALA A 261 -18.33 13.76 2.96
CA ALA A 261 -18.61 12.85 4.07
C ALA A 261 -19.41 11.61 3.62
N ARG A 262 -20.47 11.79 2.83
CA ARG A 262 -21.26 10.68 2.27
C ARG A 262 -20.43 9.76 1.37
N ARG A 263 -19.61 10.31 0.48
CA ARG A 263 -18.71 9.53 -0.40
C ARG A 263 -17.67 8.73 0.38
N THR A 264 -17.09 9.32 1.44
CA THR A 264 -16.15 8.60 2.31
C THR A 264 -16.84 7.46 3.07
N ALA A 265 -18.11 7.64 3.45
CA ALA A 265 -18.93 6.59 4.06
C ALA A 265 -19.17 5.42 3.11
N GLU A 266 -19.56 5.69 1.86
CA GLU A 266 -19.72 4.67 0.80
C GLU A 266 -18.44 3.86 0.60
N THR A 267 -17.29 4.55 0.57
CA THR A 267 -15.98 3.91 0.42
C THR A 267 -15.66 3.02 1.62
N PHE A 268 -15.92 3.49 2.84
CA PHE A 268 -15.73 2.70 4.05
C PHE A 268 -16.63 1.46 4.08
N LEU A 269 -17.91 1.60 3.72
CA LEU A 269 -18.84 0.47 3.64
C LEU A 269 -18.42 -0.55 2.58
N LYS A 270 -17.97 -0.10 1.40
CA LYS A 270 -17.44 -0.99 0.35
C LYS A 270 -16.31 -1.89 0.87
N TYR A 271 -15.33 -1.32 1.57
CA TYR A 271 -14.23 -2.11 2.12
C TYR A 271 -14.64 -2.95 3.32
N THR A 272 -15.61 -2.48 4.11
CA THR A 272 -16.19 -3.25 5.20
C THR A 272 -16.85 -4.53 4.68
N SER A 273 -17.74 -4.43 3.68
CA SER A 273 -18.43 -5.60 3.10
C SER A 273 -17.41 -6.57 2.48
N ARG A 274 -16.41 -6.05 1.77
CA ARG A 274 -15.34 -6.88 1.18
C ARG A 274 -14.53 -7.63 2.24
N SER A 275 -14.15 -6.96 3.33
CA SER A 275 -13.44 -7.62 4.43
C SER A 275 -14.30 -8.66 5.13
N LEU A 276 -15.56 -8.36 5.45
CA LEU A 276 -16.46 -9.33 6.10
C LEU A 276 -16.65 -10.61 5.28
N GLN A 277 -16.79 -10.47 3.95
CA GLN A 277 -16.83 -11.61 3.02
C GLN A 277 -15.53 -12.42 3.05
N TYR A 278 -14.38 -11.74 3.07
CA TYR A 278 -13.08 -12.39 3.06
C TYR A 278 -12.82 -13.21 4.35
N TYR A 279 -13.19 -12.67 5.50
CA TYR A 279 -12.99 -13.31 6.81
C TYR A 279 -14.13 -14.26 7.22
N ASN A 280 -15.14 -14.48 6.36
CA ASN A 280 -16.36 -15.26 6.66
C ASN A 280 -17.00 -14.87 8.01
N TYR A 281 -16.99 -13.58 8.34
CA TYR A 281 -17.47 -13.11 9.63
C TYR A 281 -19.01 -13.01 9.61
N PRO A 282 -19.74 -13.59 10.58
CA PRO A 282 -21.19 -13.55 10.60
C PRO A 282 -21.68 -12.10 10.76
N THR A 283 -22.52 -11.65 9.83
CA THR A 283 -23.12 -10.30 9.86
C THR A 283 -24.27 -10.27 10.85
N SER A 284 -24.16 -9.46 11.90
CA SER A 284 -25.28 -9.14 12.80
C SER A 284 -26.20 -8.08 12.18
N GLU A 285 -27.50 -8.09 12.49
CA GLU A 285 -28.48 -7.08 12.06
C GLU A 285 -28.12 -5.65 12.53
N ALA A 286 -27.35 -5.51 13.62
CA ALA A 286 -26.76 -4.24 14.08
C ALA A 286 -25.35 -4.01 13.51
N GLY A 287 -25.21 -4.18 12.18
CA GLY A 287 -23.94 -4.14 11.47
C GLY A 287 -23.31 -2.75 11.32
N PRO A 288 -22.09 -2.66 10.77
CA PRO A 288 -21.41 -1.40 10.44
C PRO A 288 -22.28 -0.44 9.61
N GLU A 289 -23.09 -0.98 8.71
CA GLU A 289 -24.02 -0.22 7.87
C GLU A 289 -25.05 0.57 8.69
N ALA A 290 -25.65 -0.05 9.71
CA ALA A 290 -26.62 0.61 10.59
C ALA A 290 -25.97 1.77 11.36
N ARG A 291 -24.73 1.58 11.83
CA ARG A 291 -23.97 2.62 12.54
C ARG A 291 -23.62 3.81 11.63
N VAL A 292 -23.11 3.52 10.43
CA VAL A 292 -22.82 4.55 9.44
C VAL A 292 -24.09 5.32 9.07
N LYS A 293 -25.22 4.62 8.90
CA LYS A 293 -26.53 5.24 8.64
C LYS A 293 -26.92 6.23 9.74
N VAL A 294 -26.79 5.86 11.03
CA VAL A 294 -27.09 6.77 12.15
C VAL A 294 -26.23 8.05 12.09
N ILE A 295 -24.95 7.93 11.76
CA ILE A 295 -24.04 9.09 11.62
C ILE A 295 -24.49 9.98 10.44
N LEU A 296 -24.82 9.37 9.30
CA LEU A 296 -25.27 10.09 8.10
C LEU A 296 -26.63 10.77 8.31
N ASP A 297 -27.55 10.13 9.03
CA ASP A 297 -28.86 10.71 9.37
C ASP A 297 -28.69 11.93 10.29
N LYS A 298 -27.77 11.86 11.27
CA LYS A 298 -27.40 13.02 12.10
C LYS A 298 -26.81 14.16 11.27
N LEU A 299 -25.87 13.85 10.37
CA LEU A 299 -25.25 14.84 9.50
C LEU A 299 -26.29 15.51 8.58
N LEU A 300 -27.20 14.74 8.00
CA LEU A 300 -28.29 15.25 7.18
C LEU A 300 -29.22 16.18 7.99
N SER A 301 -29.53 15.82 9.23
CA SER A 301 -30.33 16.65 10.13
C SER A 301 -29.64 18.00 10.44
N GLN A 302 -28.33 17.98 10.74
CA GLN A 302 -27.54 19.20 10.94
C GLN A 302 -27.47 20.06 9.66
N GLU A 303 -27.24 19.44 8.50
CA GLU A 303 -27.22 20.13 7.21
C GLU A 303 -28.53 20.86 6.91
N ASN A 304 -29.67 20.20 7.15
CA ASN A 304 -30.99 20.80 6.97
C ASN A 304 -31.21 22.01 7.90
N ARG A 305 -30.77 21.91 9.17
CA ARG A 305 -30.86 23.03 10.12
C ARG A 305 -30.01 24.22 9.68
N VAL A 306 -28.77 23.96 9.23
CA VAL A 306 -27.89 25.01 8.70
C VAL A 306 -28.50 25.66 7.46
N LEU A 307 -29.07 24.87 6.54
CA LEU A 307 -29.76 25.38 5.35
C LEU A 307 -30.97 26.24 5.70
N GLU A 308 -31.74 25.87 6.72
CA GLU A 308 -32.88 26.64 7.19
C GLU A 308 -32.43 28.03 7.70
N HIS A 309 -31.45 28.06 8.61
CA HIS A 309 -30.92 29.32 9.13
C HIS A 309 -30.22 30.15 8.05
N TRP A 310 -29.52 29.51 7.13
CA TRP A 310 -28.91 30.15 5.96
C TRP A 310 -29.97 30.87 5.11
N SER A 311 -31.11 30.20 4.85
CA SER A 311 -32.23 30.73 4.06
C SER A 311 -32.88 31.93 4.74
N GLN A 312 -33.09 31.86 6.05
CA GLN A 312 -33.60 32.97 6.85
C GLN A 312 -32.64 34.18 6.79
N ARG A 313 -31.33 33.96 6.96
CA ARG A 313 -30.32 35.02 6.86
C ARG A 313 -30.22 35.61 5.46
N LYS A 314 -30.33 34.79 4.40
CA LYS A 314 -30.34 35.25 3.00
C LYS A 314 -31.49 36.24 2.75
N LYS A 315 -32.71 35.93 3.21
CA LYS A 315 -33.86 36.83 3.08
C LYS A 315 -33.59 38.19 3.73
N ARG A 316 -33.01 38.20 4.93
CA ARG A 316 -32.64 39.43 5.64
C ARG A 316 -31.57 40.23 4.90
N LEU A 317 -30.53 39.56 4.39
CA LEU A 317 -29.48 40.20 3.59
C LEU A 317 -30.03 40.82 2.31
N ASP A 318 -30.96 40.15 1.63
CA ASP A 318 -31.60 40.67 0.42
C ASP A 318 -32.45 41.91 0.70
N GLN A 319 -33.19 41.89 1.82
CA GLN A 319 -33.94 43.06 2.30
C GLN A 319 -33.00 44.22 2.64
N CYS A 320 -31.87 43.95 3.32
CA CYS A 320 -30.87 44.98 3.61
C CYS A 320 -30.22 45.54 2.34
N GLN A 321 -29.95 44.70 1.33
CA GLN A 321 -29.43 45.16 0.04
C GLN A 321 -30.41 46.11 -0.65
N GLN A 322 -31.70 45.75 -0.68
CA GLN A 322 -32.74 46.63 -1.22
C GLN A 322 -32.84 47.95 -0.46
N PHE A 323 -32.77 47.91 0.88
CA PHE A 323 -32.78 49.11 1.71
C PHE A 323 -31.57 50.03 1.45
N VAL A 324 -30.36 49.48 1.40
CA VAL A 324 -29.13 50.25 1.14
C VAL A 324 -29.13 50.86 -0.26
N LEU A 325 -29.63 50.13 -1.27
CA LEU A 325 -29.81 50.67 -2.62
C LEU A 325 -30.81 51.81 -2.64
N PHE A 326 -31.96 51.65 -1.96
CA PHE A 326 -32.95 52.71 -1.83
C PHE A 326 -32.38 53.94 -1.12
N GLU A 327 -31.67 53.76 -0.01
CA GLU A 327 -31.05 54.85 0.74
C GLU A 327 -30.00 55.60 -0.11
N ALA A 328 -29.19 54.86 -0.87
CA ALA A 328 -28.23 55.46 -1.81
C ALA A 328 -28.93 56.29 -2.89
N SER A 329 -29.98 55.77 -3.52
CA SER A 329 -30.78 56.51 -4.51
C SER A 329 -31.47 57.73 -3.91
N ALA A 330 -32.03 57.61 -2.70
CA ALA A 330 -32.67 58.72 -2.00
C ALA A 330 -31.65 59.82 -1.66
N ARG A 331 -30.45 59.45 -1.22
CA ARG A 331 -29.37 60.41 -0.95
C ARG A 331 -28.94 61.14 -2.21
N GLN A 332 -28.77 60.42 -3.32
CA GLN A 332 -28.45 61.00 -4.62
C GLN A 332 -29.54 61.97 -5.11
N ALA A 333 -30.82 61.62 -4.91
CA ALA A 333 -31.93 62.51 -5.25
C ALA A 333 -31.93 63.79 -4.40
N MET A 334 -31.66 63.68 -3.09
CA MET A 334 -31.56 64.82 -2.19
C MET A 334 -30.38 65.73 -2.54
N GLU A 335 -29.21 65.17 -2.82
CA GLU A 335 -28.03 65.92 -3.30
C GLU A 335 -28.36 66.67 -4.60
N TRP A 336 -29.03 66.00 -5.55
CA TRP A 336 -29.44 66.63 -6.80
C TRP A 336 -30.45 67.78 -6.58
N ILE A 337 -31.43 67.61 -5.69
CA ILE A 337 -32.38 68.66 -5.33
C ILE A 337 -31.64 69.87 -4.75
N GLN A 338 -30.70 69.64 -3.82
CA GLN A 338 -29.94 70.70 -3.17
C GLN A 338 -29.03 71.45 -4.16
N GLU A 339 -28.31 70.73 -5.02
CA GLU A 339 -27.33 71.34 -5.93
C GLU A 339 -27.99 71.96 -7.18
N THR A 340 -28.98 71.28 -7.75
CA THR A 340 -29.57 71.66 -9.04
C THR A 340 -30.96 72.27 -8.87
N GLY A 341 -31.81 71.67 -8.04
CA GLY A 341 -33.19 72.11 -7.82
C GLY A 341 -33.28 73.47 -7.14
N GLU A 342 -32.59 73.64 -6.00
CA GLU A 342 -32.58 74.92 -5.27
C GLU A 342 -31.86 76.02 -6.03
N HIS A 343 -30.76 75.69 -6.72
CA HIS A 343 -30.08 76.63 -7.61
C HIS A 343 -31.01 77.07 -8.75
N TYR A 344 -31.76 76.15 -9.36
CA TYR A 344 -32.71 76.46 -10.42
C TYR A 344 -33.84 77.39 -9.91
N LEU A 345 -34.42 77.09 -8.75
CA LEU A 345 -35.46 77.90 -8.12
C LEU A 345 -34.97 79.31 -7.73
N ASN A 346 -33.74 79.42 -7.18
CA ASN A 346 -33.15 80.71 -6.80
C ASN A 346 -32.79 81.59 -8.01
N THR A 347 -32.43 80.98 -9.15
CA THR A 347 -32.09 81.73 -10.39
C THR A 347 -33.30 82.04 -11.26
N HIS A 348 -34.41 81.32 -11.11
CA HIS A 348 -35.64 81.49 -11.90
C HIS A 348 -36.79 81.99 -11.01
N THR A 349 -36.68 83.20 -10.45
CA THR A 349 -37.72 83.84 -9.62
C THR A 349 -38.81 84.57 -10.41
N ASN A 350 -38.65 84.73 -11.73
CA ASN A 350 -39.63 85.35 -12.64
C ASN A 350 -40.43 84.30 -13.44
N ILE A 351 -40.89 83.23 -12.79
CA ILE A 351 -41.75 82.23 -13.43
C ILE A 351 -43.16 82.81 -13.55
N GLY A 352 -43.64 83.01 -14.78
CA GLY A 352 -45.02 83.44 -15.05
C GLY A 352 -45.18 84.79 -15.78
N ILE A 353 -44.10 85.49 -16.12
CA ILE A 353 -44.20 86.81 -16.78
C ILE A 353 -44.29 86.70 -18.31
N ASN A 354 -43.86 85.57 -18.92
CA ASN A 354 -43.97 85.32 -20.37
C ASN A 354 -44.11 83.83 -20.71
N GLN A 355 -44.79 83.49 -21.82
CA GLN A 355 -45.08 82.11 -22.27
C GLN A 355 -43.84 81.19 -22.36
N VAL A 356 -42.65 81.75 -22.60
CA VAL A 356 -41.37 81.02 -22.64
C VAL A 356 -40.96 80.48 -21.26
N SER A 357 -41.27 81.20 -20.18
CA SER A 357 -40.95 80.79 -18.80
C SER A 357 -41.81 79.58 -18.35
N VAL A 358 -43.06 79.51 -18.82
CA VAL A 358 -43.98 78.41 -18.55
C VAL A 358 -43.52 77.11 -19.24
N PHE A 359 -43.08 77.20 -20.49
CA PHE A 359 -42.55 76.06 -21.25
C PHE A 359 -41.28 75.45 -20.64
N LYS A 360 -40.40 76.29 -20.07
CA LYS A 360 -39.20 75.81 -19.34
C LYS A 360 -39.56 75.11 -18.03
N SER A 361 -40.58 75.60 -17.32
CA SER A 361 -41.05 74.99 -16.08
C SER A 361 -41.73 73.63 -16.30
N ILE A 362 -42.45 73.46 -17.42
CA ILE A 362 -43.08 72.19 -17.80
C ILE A 362 -42.01 71.14 -18.17
N ASN A 363 -40.99 71.52 -18.94
CA ASN A 363 -39.88 70.63 -19.27
C ASN A 363 -39.07 70.22 -18.04
N PHE A 364 -38.85 71.14 -17.09
CA PHE A 364 -38.22 70.83 -15.81
C PHE A 364 -39.06 69.80 -15.02
N ASN A 365 -40.38 69.98 -14.90
CA ASN A 365 -41.25 69.02 -14.22
C ASN A 365 -41.31 67.65 -14.91
N SER A 366 -41.24 67.61 -16.25
CA SER A 366 -41.18 66.34 -17.00
C SER A 366 -39.86 65.60 -16.76
N PHE A 367 -38.74 66.33 -16.72
CA PHE A 367 -37.42 65.76 -16.40
C PHE A 367 -37.33 65.30 -14.93
N MET A 368 -37.97 66.03 -14.01
CA MET A 368 -38.10 65.66 -12.59
C MET A 368 -38.81 64.32 -12.40
N LEU A 369 -39.89 64.08 -13.15
CA LEU A 369 -40.65 62.83 -13.12
C LEU A 369 -39.83 61.65 -13.68
N GLU A 370 -39.05 61.86 -14.74
CA GLU A 370 -38.18 60.82 -15.30
C GLU A 370 -37.04 60.42 -14.35
N LYS A 371 -36.46 61.39 -13.62
CA LYS A 371 -35.34 61.16 -12.68
C LYS A 371 -35.74 60.59 -11.33
N THR A 372 -37.00 60.74 -10.92
CA THR A 372 -37.52 60.21 -9.64
C THR A 372 -38.12 58.81 -9.76
N LEU A 373 -38.44 58.37 -10.98
CA LEU A 373 -39.08 57.07 -11.27
C LEU A 373 -38.12 56.01 -11.85
N SER A 374 -36.86 56.36 -12.08
CA SER A 374 -35.82 55.47 -12.60
C SER A 374 -34.70 55.30 -11.59
#